data_AF-A0A7V2K7C1-F1
#
_entry.id   AF-A0A7V2K7C1-F1
#
_cell.length_a   1.000
_cell.length_b   1.000
_cell.length_c   1.000
_cell.angle_alpha   90.00
_cell.angle_beta   90.00
_cell.angle_gamma   90.00
#
_symmetry.space_group_name_H-M   'P 1'
#
loop_
_entity.id
_entity.type
_entity.pdbx_description
1 polymer ?
#
loop_
_entity_poly.entity_id
_entity_poly.type
_entity_poly.pdbx_seq_one_letter_code
_entity_poly.pdbx_strand_id
1 'polypeptide(L)'
;MEKEIRFLRFVENLYLMGLAQLGKLVNPATGKVEKNLSLAQETIETLRMLEEKTRGNLTQEEESYLKSCLTNLQLNFVEERRKEKEEEKKEGKNKKQKS
;
A
#
# COMPACT_ATOMS: atom_id res chain seq x y z
N MET A 1 -4.88 -0.92 26.86
CA MET A 1 -5.57 0.23 26.24
C MET A 1 -4.62 1.22 25.58
N GLU A 2 -3.78 2.01 26.27
CA GLU A 2 -2.96 3.04 25.58
C GLU A 2 -2.02 2.45 24.51
N LYS A 3 -1.29 1.37 24.83
CA LYS A 3 -0.35 0.72 23.91
C LYS A 3 -1.04 0.14 22.66
N GLU A 4 -2.20 -0.48 22.85
CA GLU A 4 -3.02 -1.08 21.79
C GLU A 4 -3.54 -0.02 20.81
N ILE A 5 -4.06 1.10 21.34
CA ILE A 5 -4.47 2.25 20.52
C ILE A 5 -3.28 2.78 19.71
N ARG A 6 -2.09 2.89 20.32
CA ARG A 6 -0.88 3.36 19.62
C ARG A 6 -0.46 2.42 18.50
N PHE A 7 -0.55 1.10 18.71
CA PHE A 7 -0.25 0.11 17.67
C PHE A 7 -1.23 0.20 16.50
N LEU A 8 -2.54 0.21 16.77
CA LEU A 8 -3.56 0.34 15.74
C LEU A 8 -3.39 1.62 14.92
N ARG A 9 -3.12 2.75 15.58
CA ARG A 9 -2.81 4.02 14.89
C ARG A 9 -1.54 3.97 14.04
N PHE A 10 -0.51 3.25 14.51
CA PHE A 10 0.71 3.08 13.72
C PHE A 10 0.44 2.27 12.45
N VAL A 11 -0.30 1.17 12.56
CA VAL A 11 -0.72 0.35 11.41
C VAL A 11 -1.60 1.16 10.46
N GLU A 12 -2.55 1.94 10.98
CA GLU A 12 -3.41 2.84 10.20
C GLU A 12 -2.59 3.84 9.38
N ASN A 13 -1.58 4.47 9.99
CA ASN A 13 -0.72 5.44 9.31
C ASN A 13 0.05 4.79 8.14
N LEU A 14 0.59 3.58 8.34
CA LEU A 14 1.26 2.83 7.27
C LEU A 14 0.27 2.44 6.16
N TYR A 15 -0.95 2.05 6.54
CA TYR A 15 -2.01 1.73 5.58
C TYR A 15 -2.38 2.94 4.71
N LEU A 16 -2.63 4.10 5.31
CA LEU A 16 -2.94 5.34 4.59
C LEU A 16 -1.78 5.79 3.69
N MET A 17 -0.54 5.65 4.17
CA MET A 17 0.66 5.93 3.37
C MET A 17 0.72 5.02 2.13
N GLY A 18 0.46 3.72 2.28
CA GLY A 18 0.39 2.78 1.16
C GLY A 18 -0.69 3.14 0.15
N LEU A 19 -1.89 3.53 0.61
CA LEU A 19 -2.97 3.97 -0.28
C LEU A 19 -2.61 5.26 -1.04
N ALA A 20 -1.95 6.22 -0.39
CA ALA A 20 -1.47 7.44 -1.04
C ALA A 20 -0.44 7.11 -2.12
N GLN A 21 0.52 6.22 -1.83
CA GLN A 21 1.52 5.75 -2.79
C GLN A 21 0.91 4.94 -3.95
N LEU A 22 -0.25 4.32 -3.76
CA LEU A 22 -1.02 3.69 -4.84
C LEU A 22 -1.82 4.70 -5.68
N GLY A 23 -1.78 5.99 -5.34
CA GLY A 23 -2.56 7.04 -5.98
C GLY A 23 -4.06 6.98 -5.63
N LYS A 24 -4.45 6.26 -4.57
CA LYS A 24 -5.84 6.16 -4.12
C LYS A 24 -6.26 7.31 -3.20
N LEU A 25 -5.29 7.96 -2.57
CA LEU A 25 -5.48 9.09 -1.67
C LEU A 25 -4.56 10.24 -2.06
N VAL A 26 -4.96 11.44 -1.67
CA VAL A 26 -4.08 12.60 -1.70
C VAL A 26 -3.01 12.42 -0.63
N ASN A 27 -1.75 12.59 -1.00
CA ASN A 27 -0.65 12.62 -0.05
C ASN A 27 -0.81 13.86 0.85
N PRO A 28 -1.02 13.72 2.17
CA PRO A 28 -1.28 14.86 3.05
C PRO A 28 -0.07 15.79 3.19
N ALA A 29 1.15 15.32 2.90
CA ALA A 29 2.36 16.14 2.96
C ALA A 29 2.53 17.03 1.73
N THR A 30 2.15 16.54 0.54
CA THR A 30 2.37 17.26 -0.73
C THR A 30 1.08 17.88 -1.30
N GLY A 31 -0.09 17.45 -0.81
CA GLY A 31 -1.39 17.83 -1.36
C GLY A 31 -1.68 17.24 -2.74
N LYS A 32 -0.87 16.27 -3.21
CA LYS A 32 -0.98 15.68 -4.55
C LYS A 32 -1.29 14.20 -4.48
N VAL A 33 -1.96 13.70 -5.52
CA VAL A 33 -2.09 12.26 -5.75
C VAL A 33 -0.82 11.81 -6.48
N GLU A 34 0.03 11.05 -5.79
CA GLU A 34 1.32 10.59 -6.31
C GLU A 34 1.35 9.06 -6.34
N LYS A 35 1.12 8.48 -7.53
CA LYS A 35 1.24 7.04 -7.74
C LYS A 35 2.71 6.66 -7.88
N ASN A 36 3.21 5.87 -6.93
CA ASN A 36 4.53 5.25 -6.93
C ASN A 36 4.42 3.81 -6.41
N LEU A 37 4.31 2.85 -7.34
CA LEU A 37 4.16 1.45 -7.00
C LEU A 37 5.38 0.88 -6.26
N SER A 38 6.59 1.38 -6.54
CA SER A 38 7.79 0.93 -5.81
C SER A 38 7.70 1.25 -4.32
N LEU A 39 7.27 2.47 -3.97
CA LEU A 39 7.10 2.84 -2.56
C LEU A 39 5.93 2.10 -1.91
N ALA A 40 4.83 1.90 -2.63
CA ALA A 40 3.71 1.09 -2.14
C ALA A 40 4.15 -0.35 -1.82
N GLN A 41 5.02 -0.93 -2.64
CA GLN A 41 5.56 -2.26 -2.39
C GLN A 41 6.40 -2.32 -1.11
N GLU A 42 7.29 -1.34 -0.89
CA GLU A 42 8.09 -1.26 0.35
C GLU A 42 7.21 -1.13 1.61
N THR A 43 6.13 -0.36 1.53
CA THR A 43 5.15 -0.24 2.63
C THR A 43 4.44 -1.56 2.89
N ILE A 44 4.08 -2.32 1.85
CA ILE A 44 3.49 -3.67 1.99
C ILE A 44 4.47 -4.63 2.64
N GLU A 45 5.75 -4.63 2.23
CA GLU A 45 6.77 -5.48 2.84
C GLU A 45 7.04 -5.08 4.30
N THR A 46 6.96 -3.79 4.64
CA THR A 46 7.04 -3.32 6.03
C THR A 46 5.88 -3.86 6.88
N LEU A 47 4.65 -3.82 6.37
CA LEU A 47 3.49 -4.38 7.08
C LEU A 47 3.57 -5.92 7.21
N ARG A 48 4.06 -6.62 6.18
CA ARG A 48 4.32 -8.06 6.25
C ARG A 48 5.39 -8.39 7.30
N MET A 49 6.49 -7.64 7.31
CA MET A 49 7.54 -7.79 8.32
C MET A 49 6.97 -7.59 9.74
N LEU A 50 6.11 -6.59 9.94
CA LEU A 50 5.44 -6.38 11.23
C LEU A 50 4.58 -7.59 11.62
N GLU A 51 3.76 -8.12 10.71
CA GLU A 51 2.94 -9.32 10.97
C GLU A 51 3.82 -10.52 11.41
N GLU A 52 4.95 -10.73 10.75
CA GLU A 52 5.87 -11.82 11.08
C GLU A 52 6.58 -11.60 12.41
N LYS A 53 7.12 -10.40 12.65
CA LYS A 53 7.93 -10.09 13.84
C LYS A 53 7.10 -9.90 15.11
N THR A 54 5.81 -9.57 14.98
CA THR A 54 4.92 -9.35 16.13
C THR A 54 4.01 -10.55 16.43
N ARG A 55 4.09 -11.63 15.64
CA ARG A 55 3.30 -12.85 15.84
C ARG A 55 3.44 -13.39 17.26
N GLY A 56 2.29 -13.68 17.88
CA GLY A 56 2.20 -14.15 19.27
C GLY A 56 2.26 -13.04 20.33
N ASN A 57 2.53 -11.79 19.94
CA ASN A 57 2.52 -10.62 20.83
C ASN A 57 1.31 -9.69 20.62
N LEU A 58 0.47 -9.98 19.62
CA LEU A 58 -0.71 -9.17 19.27
C LEU A 58 -1.98 -9.67 19.96
N THR A 59 -2.89 -8.76 20.29
CA THR A 59 -4.28 -9.12 20.59
C THR A 59 -4.99 -9.58 19.31
N GLN A 60 -6.13 -10.25 19.46
CA GLN A 60 -6.93 -10.70 18.32
C GLN A 60 -7.39 -9.53 17.43
N GLU A 61 -7.68 -8.38 18.04
CA GLU A 61 -8.06 -7.16 17.34
C GLU A 61 -6.88 -6.60 16.52
N GLU A 62 -5.71 -6.48 17.15
CA GLU A 62 -4.48 -6.00 16.49
C GLU A 62 -4.08 -6.90 15.31
N GLU A 63 -4.10 -8.22 15.50
CA GLU A 63 -3.79 -9.18 14.44
C GLU A 63 -4.77 -9.08 13.28
N SER A 64 -6.08 -9.04 13.59
CA SER A 64 -7.13 -8.95 12.57
C SER A 64 -7.05 -7.64 11.78
N TYR A 65 -6.77 -6.53 12.46
CA TYR A 65 -6.63 -5.21 11.85
C TYR A 65 -5.40 -5.16 10.92
N LEU A 66 -4.23 -5.57 11.41
CA LEU A 66 -3.00 -5.61 10.62
C LEU A 66 -3.15 -6.47 9.36
N LYS A 67 -3.71 -7.67 9.51
CA LYS A 67 -3.94 -8.58 8.39
C LYS A 67 -4.92 -8.02 7.36
N SER A 68 -5.95 -7.31 7.82
CA SER A 68 -6.93 -6.66 6.94
C SER A 68 -6.28 -5.53 6.14
N CYS A 69 -5.50 -4.65 6.78
CA CYS A 69 -4.76 -3.58 6.12
C CYS A 69 -3.76 -4.13 5.09
N LEU A 70 -2.98 -5.16 5.46
CA LEU A 70 -2.01 -5.80 4.57
C LEU A 70 -2.68 -6.42 3.34
N THR A 71 -3.76 -7.20 3.55
CA THR A 71 -4.50 -7.85 2.46
C THR A 71 -5.10 -6.80 1.51
N ASN A 72 -5.70 -5.75 2.06
CA ASN A 72 -6.30 -4.70 1.25
C ASN A 72 -5.26 -3.98 0.38
N LEU A 73 -4.09 -3.64 0.94
CA LEU A 73 -3.00 -3.03 0.17
C LEU A 73 -2.47 -3.95 -0.93
N GLN A 74 -2.29 -5.24 -0.64
CA GLN A 74 -1.83 -6.21 -1.64
C GLN A 74 -2.80 -6.32 -2.83
N LEU A 75 -4.11 -6.35 -2.57
CA LEU A 75 -5.12 -6.37 -3.63
C LEU A 75 -5.07 -5.09 -4.48
N ASN A 76 -5.06 -3.91 -3.84
CA ASN A 76 -4.96 -2.64 -4.57
C ASN A 76 -3.65 -2.54 -5.37
N PHE A 77 -2.53 -3.02 -4.84
CA PHE A 77 -1.25 -3.04 -5.53
C PHE A 77 -1.30 -3.91 -6.79
N VAL A 78 -1.86 -5.12 -6.71
CA VAL A 78 -1.98 -6.00 -7.87
C VAL A 78 -2.84 -5.36 -8.96
N GLU A 79 -3.96 -4.74 -8.58
CA GLU A 79 -4.81 -4.00 -9.52
C GLU A 79 -4.08 -2.84 -10.20
N GLU A 80 -3.43 -2.00 -9.41
CA GLU A 80 -2.74 -0.81 -9.93
C GLU A 80 -1.50 -1.15 -10.76
N ARG A 81 -0.80 -2.24 -10.42
CA ARG A 81 0.30 -2.80 -11.21
C ARG A 81 -0.18 -3.37 -12.53
N ARG A 82 -1.38 -3.96 -12.57
CA ARG A 82 -1.98 -4.42 -13.83
C ARG A 82 -2.29 -3.23 -14.75
N LYS A 83 -2.88 -2.16 -14.20
CA LYS A 83 -3.19 -0.93 -14.95
C LYS A 83 -1.93 -0.27 -15.53
N GLU A 84 -0.88 -0.12 -14.73
CA GLU A 84 0.40 0.46 -15.17
C GLU A 84 0.99 -0.30 -16.37
N LYS A 85 1.01 -1.64 -16.31
CA LYS A 85 1.46 -2.48 -17.44
C LYS A 85 0.61 -2.34 -18.69
N GLU A 86 -0.69 -2.07 -18.55
CA GLU A 86 -1.59 -1.83 -19.68
C GLU A 86 -1.34 -0.46 -20.32
N GLU A 87 -1.05 0.56 -19.51
CA GLU A 87 -0.69 1.91 -19.96
C GLU A 87 0.65 1.91 -20.72
N GLU A 88 1.69 1.27 -20.18
CA GLU A 88 3.00 1.11 -20.85
C GLU A 88 2.89 0.43 -22.22
N LYS A 89 2.06 -0.62 -22.33
CA LYS A 89 1.81 -1.33 -23.59
C LYS A 89 1.10 -0.46 -24.64
N LYS A 90 0.21 0.45 -24.22
CA LYS A 90 -0.48 1.38 -25.11
C LYS A 90 0.47 2.45 -25.63
N GLU A 91 1.33 3.01 -24.76
CA GLU A 91 2.33 4.01 -25.16
C GLU A 91 3.40 3.45 -26.11
N GLY A 92 3.88 2.23 -25.86
CA GLY A 92 4.84 1.56 -26.74
C GLY A 92 4.31 1.26 -28.15
N LYS A 93 3.00 0.98 -28.29
CA LYS A 93 2.35 0.78 -29.60
C LYS A 93 2.17 2.09 -30.37
N ASN A 94 1.85 3.18 -29.68
CA ASN A 94 1.63 4.49 -30.30
C ASN A 94 2.92 5.12 -30.85
N LYS A 95 4.07 4.85 -30.21
CA LYS A 95 5.40 5.28 -30.72
C LYS A 95 5.83 4.50 -31.97
N LYS A 96 5.47 3.21 -32.10
CA LYS A 96 5.80 2.39 -33.27
C LYS A 96 4.95 2.65 -34.52
N GLN A 97 3.81 3.34 -34.39
CA GLN A 97 2.97 3.74 -35.53
C GLN A 97 3.31 5.13 -36.09
N LYS A 98 4.18 5.90 -35.42
CA LYS A 98 4.61 7.25 -35.84
C LYS A 98 6.06 7.31 -36.36
N SER A 99 6.73 6.17 -36.51
CA SER A 99 8.00 5.99 -37.24
C SER A 99 7.78 5.05 -38.40
#